data_AF-A0A495UPJ7-F1
#
_entry.id   AF-A0A495UPJ7-F1
#
_cell.length_a   1.000
_cell.length_b   1.000
_cell.length_c   1.000
_cell.angle_alpha   90.00
_cell.angle_beta   90.00
_cell.angle_gamma   90.00
#
_symmetry.space_group_name_H-M   'P 1'
#
loop_
_entity.id
_entity.type
_entity.pdbx_description
1 polymer ?
#
loop_
_entity_poly.entity_id
_entity_poly.type
_entity_poly.pdbx_seq_one_letter_code
_entity_poly.pdbx_strand_id
1 'polypeptide(L)'
;MEHCAAIDRVLSWREDLDAGEIYCLWGQFEVRRELIRDGVRFTLPGCPNALAWTVTAEPDGILVYCTINRTEYDPVFIESIKMFVDDWRIGLERLGLPRLGALRSA
;
A
#
# COMPACT_ATOMS: atom_id res chain seq x y z
N MET A 1 2.09 10.71 4.13
CA MET A 1 0.68 10.44 4.47
C MET A 1 0.59 9.83 5.87
N GLU A 2 -0.55 9.88 6.57
CA GLU A 2 -0.65 9.37 7.97
C GLU A 2 -0.34 7.86 8.08
N HIS A 3 -0.65 7.06 7.05
CA HIS A 3 -0.51 5.59 7.10
C HIS A 3 0.82 5.05 6.56
N CYS A 4 1.50 5.76 5.67
CA CYS A 4 2.76 5.32 5.05
C CYS A 4 3.62 6.53 4.67
N ALA A 5 4.88 6.53 5.10
CA ALA A 5 5.83 7.61 4.79
C ALA A 5 6.31 7.56 3.34
N ALA A 6 6.39 6.37 2.73
CA ALA A 6 6.74 6.20 1.32
C ALA A 6 5.64 6.65 0.34
N ILE A 7 4.44 7.01 0.82
CA ILE A 7 3.40 7.69 0.05
C ILE A 7 3.41 9.17 0.43
N ASP A 8 3.97 9.99 -0.45
CA ASP A 8 4.11 11.42 -0.22
C ASP A 8 2.73 12.10 -0.24
N ARG A 9 1.97 11.88 -1.33
CA ARG A 9 0.72 12.59 -1.60
C ARG A 9 -0.27 11.75 -2.39
N VAL A 10 -1.56 11.90 -2.08
CA VAL A 10 -2.66 11.57 -3.01
C VAL A 10 -2.89 12.78 -3.89
N LEU A 11 -2.78 12.57 -5.19
CA LEU A 11 -2.95 13.61 -6.21
C LEU A 11 -4.41 13.74 -6.62
N SER A 12 -5.10 12.60 -6.74
CA SER A 12 -6.53 12.53 -7.04
C SER A 12 -7.13 11.26 -6.43
N TRP A 13 -8.42 11.30 -6.09
CA TRP A 13 -9.14 10.15 -5.58
C TRP A 13 -10.61 10.17 -6.00
N ARG A 14 -11.12 9.00 -6.40
CA ARG A 14 -12.50 8.77 -6.86
C ARG A 14 -13.10 7.64 -6.02
N GLU A 15 -13.86 8.01 -5.01
CA GLU A 15 -14.50 7.06 -4.08
C GLU A 15 -15.45 6.09 -4.82
N ASP A 16 -16.10 6.54 -5.89
CA ASP A 16 -17.01 5.73 -6.70
C ASP A 16 -16.31 4.62 -7.51
N LEU A 17 -15.01 4.73 -7.69
CA LEU A 17 -14.19 3.79 -8.45
C LEU A 17 -13.13 3.08 -7.59
N ASP A 18 -13.04 3.44 -6.31
CA ASP A 18 -11.95 3.02 -5.41
C ASP A 18 -10.57 3.20 -6.09
N ALA A 19 -10.37 4.34 -6.77
CA ALA A 19 -9.19 4.57 -7.59
C ALA A 19 -8.74 6.03 -7.59
N GLY A 20 -7.47 6.25 -7.92
CA GLY A 20 -6.91 7.60 -7.97
C GLY A 20 -5.47 7.60 -8.44
N GLU A 21 -4.76 8.68 -8.13
CA GLU A 21 -3.33 8.82 -8.40
C GLU A 21 -2.58 9.18 -7.13
N ILE A 22 -1.44 8.53 -6.93
CA ILE A 22 -0.53 8.79 -5.81
C ILE A 22 0.84 9.18 -6.34
N TYR A 23 1.56 9.96 -5.54
CA TYR A 23 3.00 10.17 -5.68
C TYR A 23 3.69 9.47 -4.50
N CYS A 24 4.58 8.53 -4.79
CA CYS A 24 5.28 7.70 -3.81
C CYS A 24 6.78 7.58 -4.14
N LEU A 25 7.51 6.77 -3.38
CA LEU A 25 8.94 6.50 -3.55
C LEU A 25 9.37 6.20 -4.99
N TRP A 26 8.49 5.62 -5.80
CA TRP A 26 8.77 5.23 -7.19
C TRP A 26 8.26 6.23 -8.24
N GLY A 27 7.69 7.37 -7.83
CA GLY A 27 7.08 8.38 -8.69
C GLY A 27 5.55 8.38 -8.65
N GLN A 28 4.92 8.82 -9.73
CA GLN A 28 3.46 8.93 -9.86
C GLN A 28 2.86 7.66 -10.47
N PHE A 29 1.79 7.15 -9.86
CA PHE A 29 1.05 6.00 -10.36
C PHE A 29 -0.46 6.16 -10.19
N GLU A 30 -1.21 5.60 -11.15
CA GLU A 30 -2.60 5.17 -10.89
C GLU A 30 -2.56 4.10 -9.80
N VAL A 31 -3.43 4.26 -8.80
CA VAL A 31 -3.66 3.28 -7.74
C VAL A 31 -5.12 2.87 -7.75
N ARG A 32 -5.36 1.58 -7.54
CA ARG A 32 -6.71 1.04 -7.29
C ARG A 32 -6.74 0.36 -5.95
N ARG A 33 -7.87 0.46 -5.26
CA ARG A 33 -8.16 -0.15 -3.97
C ARG A 33 -9.27 -1.19 -4.14
N GLU A 34 -9.13 -2.28 -3.42
CA GLU A 34 -10.16 -3.30 -3.27
C GLU A 34 -10.31 -3.59 -1.79
N LEU A 35 -11.53 -3.44 -1.27
CA LEU A 35 -11.83 -3.89 0.08
C LEU A 35 -11.93 -5.42 0.07
N ILE A 36 -11.10 -6.07 0.87
CA ILE A 36 -11.07 -7.52 1.02
C ILE A 36 -11.54 -7.90 2.42
N ARG A 37 -11.66 -9.21 2.67
CA ARG A 37 -11.92 -9.69 4.04
C ARG A 37 -10.78 -9.21 4.95
N ASP A 38 -11.18 -8.52 6.00
CA ASP A 38 -10.33 -8.02 7.06
C ASP A 38 -9.18 -7.08 6.63
N GLY A 39 -9.34 -6.41 5.49
CA GLY A 39 -8.30 -5.53 5.00
C GLY A 39 -8.60 -4.83 3.68
N VAL A 40 -7.53 -4.37 3.07
CA VAL A 40 -7.54 -3.65 1.81
C VAL A 40 -6.38 -4.12 0.94
N ARG A 41 -6.62 -4.25 -0.35
CA ARG A 41 -5.60 -4.51 -1.35
C ARG A 41 -5.49 -3.32 -2.28
N PHE A 42 -4.27 -2.95 -2.61
CA PHE A 42 -3.98 -1.96 -3.61
C PHE A 42 -3.20 -2.55 -4.78
N THR A 43 -3.41 -2.00 -5.96
CA THR A 43 -2.67 -2.34 -7.18
C THR A 43 -2.23 -1.08 -7.89
N LEU A 44 -1.09 -1.17 -8.58
CA LEU A 44 -0.60 -0.13 -9.49
C LEU A 44 -0.72 -0.66 -10.94
N PRO A 45 -1.84 -0.45 -11.66
CA PRO A 45 -2.10 -1.10 -12.95
C PRO A 45 -1.06 -0.79 -14.02
N GLY A 46 -0.52 0.44 -14.01
CA GLY A 46 0.54 0.87 -14.93
C GLY A 46 1.96 0.57 -14.46
N CYS A 47 2.14 -0.04 -13.28
CA CYS A 47 3.47 -0.35 -12.76
C CYS A 47 4.11 -1.48 -13.56
N PRO A 48 5.32 -1.30 -14.12
CA PRO A 48 5.96 -2.31 -14.94
C PRO A 48 6.24 -3.59 -14.13
N ASN A 49 6.41 -3.48 -12.82
CA ASN A 49 6.65 -4.61 -11.91
C ASN A 49 5.36 -5.32 -11.45
N ALA A 50 4.20 -4.90 -11.96
CA ALA A 50 2.87 -5.37 -11.52
C ALA A 50 2.73 -5.34 -9.99
N LEU A 51 3.17 -4.24 -9.39
CA LEU A 51 3.22 -4.11 -7.94
C LEU A 51 1.79 -4.04 -7.36
N ALA A 52 1.55 -4.85 -6.35
CA ALA A 52 0.35 -4.83 -5.53
C ALA A 52 0.76 -5.02 -4.07
N TRP A 53 0.04 -4.40 -3.14
CA TRP A 53 0.24 -4.63 -1.71
C TRP A 53 -1.10 -4.81 -1.02
N THR A 54 -1.08 -5.56 0.07
CA THR A 54 -2.25 -5.87 0.88
C THR A 54 -1.95 -5.52 2.32
N VAL A 55 -2.92 -4.91 2.98
CA VAL A 55 -2.92 -4.61 4.40
C VAL A 55 -4.10 -5.33 5.04
N THR A 56 -3.85 -6.26 5.96
CA THR A 56 -4.89 -6.97 6.71
C THR A 56 -4.70 -6.79 8.21
N ALA A 57 -5.81 -6.79 8.95
CA ALA A 57 -5.81 -6.87 10.40
C ALA A 57 -6.00 -8.33 10.82
N GLU A 58 -5.05 -8.84 11.59
CA GLU A 58 -5.03 -10.17 12.19
C GLU A 58 -5.20 -10.05 13.72
N PRO A 59 -5.56 -11.13 14.44
CA PRO A 59 -5.67 -11.10 15.91
C PRO A 59 -4.40 -10.59 16.62
N ASP A 60 -3.24 -10.87 16.04
CA ASP A 60 -1.93 -10.55 16.62
C ASP A 60 -1.32 -9.24 16.08
N GLY A 61 -2.01 -8.53 15.18
CA GLY A 61 -1.53 -7.24 14.66
C GLY A 61 -1.95 -6.94 13.22
N ILE A 62 -1.18 -6.08 12.56
CA ILE A 62 -1.40 -5.71 11.16
C ILE A 62 -0.35 -6.41 10.31
N LEU A 63 -0.81 -7.07 9.24
CA LEU A 63 0.07 -7.67 8.25
C LEU A 63 0.07 -6.82 6.97
N VAL A 64 1.27 -6.50 6.50
CA VAL A 64 1.48 -5.82 5.22
C VAL A 64 2.38 -6.70 4.37
N TYR A 65 1.95 -7.03 3.16
CA TYR A 65 2.80 -7.72 2.20
C TYR A 65 2.66 -7.11 0.81
N CYS A 66 3.74 -7.21 0.04
CA CYS A 66 3.84 -6.69 -1.31
C CYS A 66 4.19 -7.83 -2.27
N THR A 67 3.59 -7.80 -3.46
CA THR A 67 3.88 -8.73 -4.55
C THR A 67 4.30 -7.97 -5.79
N ILE A 68 5.23 -8.55 -6.54
CA ILE A 68 5.63 -8.11 -7.87
C ILE A 68 5.61 -9.32 -8.81
N ASN A 69 5.48 -9.10 -10.11
CA ASN A 69 5.53 -10.16 -11.12
C ASN A 69 6.77 -10.01 -12.00
N ARG A 70 7.92 -10.44 -11.48
CA ARG A 70 9.22 -10.38 -12.17
C ARG A 70 10.02 -11.66 -11.94
N THR A 71 10.64 -12.17 -13.00
CA THR A 71 11.57 -13.31 -12.94
C THR A 71 12.98 -12.89 -12.53
N GLU A 72 13.38 -11.67 -12.90
CA GLU A 72 14.62 -11.01 -12.51
C GLU A 72 14.28 -9.70 -11.82
N TYR A 73 14.93 -9.43 -10.70
CA TYR A 73 14.68 -8.24 -9.89
C TYR A 73 15.99 -7.54 -9.53
N ASP A 74 15.96 -6.22 -9.63
CA ASP A 74 17.03 -5.35 -9.14
C ASP A 74 17.04 -5.39 -7.59
N PRO A 75 18.16 -5.79 -6.95
CA PRO A 75 18.27 -5.78 -5.48
C PRO A 75 17.90 -4.44 -4.85
N VAL A 76 18.25 -3.31 -5.48
CA VAL A 76 17.91 -1.97 -4.97
C VAL A 76 16.40 -1.76 -4.98
N PHE A 77 15.72 -2.21 -6.03
CA PHE A 77 14.26 -2.15 -6.09
C PHE A 77 13.62 -3.03 -5.02
N ILE A 78 14.15 -4.23 -4.75
CA ILE A 78 13.66 -5.08 -3.66
C ILE A 78 13.83 -4.42 -2.29
N GLU A 79 14.97 -3.80 -2.01
CA GLU A 79 15.16 -3.04 -0.76
C GLU A 79 14.16 -1.88 -0.65
N SER A 80 13.87 -1.20 -1.77
CA SER A 80 12.85 -0.14 -1.77
C SER A 80 11.44 -0.67 -1.47
N ILE A 81 11.10 -1.90 -1.87
CA ILE A 81 9.83 -2.55 -1.50
C ILE A 81 9.79 -2.88 -0.01
N LYS A 82 10.90 -3.39 0.55
CA LYS A 82 10.99 -3.67 1.98
C LYS A 82 10.79 -2.39 2.80
N MET A 83 11.44 -1.30 2.40
CA MET A 83 11.22 0.02 3.00
C MET A 83 9.75 0.46 2.90
N PHE A 84 9.12 0.30 1.74
CA PHE A 84 7.71 0.64 1.55
C PHE A 84 6.78 -0.15 2.49
N VAL A 85 7.03 -1.45 2.67
CA VAL A 85 6.28 -2.31 3.59
C VAL A 85 6.50 -1.89 5.05
N ASP A 86 7.74 -1.58 5.42
CA ASP A 86 8.06 -1.10 6.76
C ASP A 86 7.43 0.26 7.07
N ASP A 87 7.40 1.18 6.11
CA ASP A 87 6.76 2.49 6.28
C ASP A 87 5.25 2.39 6.50
N TRP A 88 4.58 1.45 5.82
CA TRP A 88 3.19 1.10 6.11
C TRP A 88 3.03 0.55 7.52
N ARG A 89 3.86 -0.42 7.91
CA ARG A 89 3.80 -1.03 9.24
C ARG A 89 3.98 0.04 10.33
N ILE A 90 5.01 0.89 10.21
CA ILE A 90 5.32 1.97 11.15
C ILE A 90 4.18 2.98 11.23
N GLY A 91 3.63 3.40 10.09
CA GLY A 91 2.52 4.37 10.07
C GLY A 91 1.26 3.82 10.74
N LEU A 92 0.91 2.56 10.45
CA LEU A 92 -0.25 1.90 11.03
C LEU A 92 -0.10 1.60 12.53
N GLU A 93 1.09 1.17 12.98
CA GLU A 93 1.41 0.98 14.40
C GLU A 93 1.29 2.29 15.20
N ARG A 94 1.78 3.41 14.64
CA ARG A 94 1.71 4.74 15.29
C ARG A 94 0.30 5.25 15.49
N LEU A 95 -0.60 4.95 14.54
CA LEU A 95 -2.00 5.33 14.63
C LEU A 95 -2.76 4.48 15.65
N GLY A 96 -2.09 3.49 16.27
CA GLY A 96 -2.65 2.66 17.33
C GLY A 96 -3.88 1.89 16.88
N LEU A 97 -4.01 1.60 15.58
CA LEU A 97 -5.17 0.99 14.96
C LEU A 97 -5.23 -0.51 15.31
N PRO A 98 -6.04 -0.95 16.29
CA PRO A 98 -6.10 -2.36 16.65
C PRO A 98 -7.21 -3.08 15.87
N ARG A 99 -8.02 -2.36 15.06
CA ARG A 99 -9.25 -2.88 14.45
C ARG A 99 -9.62 -2.13 13.16
N LEU A 100 -9.64 -2.89 12.05
CA LEU A 100 -10.49 -2.86 10.84
C LEU A 100 -11.21 -1.59 10.34
N GLY A 101 -11.73 -0.73 11.20
CA GLY A 101 -12.55 0.43 10.81
C GLY A 101 -11.75 1.49 10.03
N ALA A 102 -10.47 1.68 10.34
CA ALA A 102 -9.63 2.71 9.74
C ALA A 102 -8.98 2.32 8.40
N LEU A 103 -8.88 1.01 8.10
CA LEU A 103 -8.35 0.55 6.81
C LEU A 103 -9.29 0.84 5.64
N ARG A 104 -10.58 1.10 5.92
CA ARG A 104 -11.57 1.49 4.90
C ARG A 104 -11.38 2.93 4.41
N SER A 105 -10.73 3.76 5.22
CA SER A 105 -10.40 5.16 4.89
C SER A 105 -8.94 5.34 4.47
N ALA A 106 -8.15 4.25 4.49
CA ALA A 106 -6.77 4.22 4.02
C ALA A 106 -6.69 4.03 2.49
#